data_AF-A0A7M7PSI3-F1
#
_entry.id   AF-A0A7M7PSI3-F1
#
_cell.length_a   1.000
_cell.length_b   1.000
_cell.length_c   1.000
_cell.angle_alpha   90.00
_cell.angle_beta   90.00
_cell.angle_gamma   90.00
#
_symmetry.space_group_name_H-M   'P 1'
#
loop_
_entity.id
_entity.type
_entity.pdbx_description
1 polymer ?
#
loop_
_entity_poly.entity_id
_entity_poly.type
_entity_poly.pdbx_seq_one_letter_code
_entity_poly.pdbx_strand_id
1 'polypeptide(L)'
;MHSASALGDFCKEFKGRLATKIIHADLDLLKPLVVEDGINLKIIHLVRDPRGAASSRINYLNGYYPRNAAKARPFFPNLGRLKPLGLLDDIPEYMLPIEEINDNNPTVQGLCQWIRENTKRSSDPLPPWLQGRYHLVIYEDFAKAPLTEANKIYNFIGMPLKPELKKFVHGMTHSNSSDTSLFSTSKDAHKTANKWMKYLTVMEERQILKECLDVLQLLGYEPNYTKILPES
;
A
#
# COMPACT_ATOMS: atom_id res chain seq x y z
N MET A 1 7.76 -9.44 15.46
CA MET A 1 6.29 -9.29 15.35
C MET A 1 5.69 -9.72 16.68
N HIS A 2 4.85 -8.90 17.31
CA HIS A 2 4.04 -9.38 18.43
C HIS A 2 3.07 -10.44 17.91
N SER A 3 2.98 -11.59 18.60
CA SER A 3 2.00 -12.63 18.25
C SER A 3 0.58 -12.07 18.38
N ALA A 4 -0.37 -12.63 17.63
CA ALA A 4 -1.79 -12.27 17.75
C ALA A 4 -2.27 -12.36 19.21
N SER A 5 -1.74 -13.31 19.99
CA SER A 5 -2.03 -13.45 21.42
C SER A 5 -1.65 -12.22 22.26
N ALA A 6 -0.48 -11.62 22.02
CA ALA A 6 -0.05 -10.44 22.77
C ALA A 6 -0.95 -9.22 22.50
N LEU A 7 -1.47 -9.09 21.28
CA LEU A 7 -2.45 -8.06 20.94
C LEU A 7 -3.82 -8.35 21.55
N GLY A 8 -4.20 -9.63 21.64
CA GLY A 8 -5.42 -10.09 22.28
C GLY A 8 -5.49 -9.71 23.77
N ASP A 9 -4.44 -10.02 24.52
CA ASP A 9 -4.36 -9.71 25.96
C ASP A 9 -4.41 -8.20 26.21
N PHE A 10 -3.63 -7.43 25.45
CA PHE A 10 -3.62 -5.97 25.55
C PHE A 10 -5.00 -5.34 25.24
N CYS A 11 -5.71 -5.85 24.24
CA CYS A 11 -7.06 -5.40 23.90
C CYS A 11 -8.06 -5.66 25.04
N LYS A 12 -7.94 -6.77 25.77
CA LYS A 12 -8.84 -7.13 26.88
C LYS A 12 -8.62 -6.27 28.12
N GLU A 13 -7.39 -5.86 28.40
CA GLU A 13 -7.06 -5.00 29.54
C GLU A 13 -7.53 -3.55 29.35
N PHE A 14 -7.60 -3.08 28.10
CA PHE A 14 -7.93 -1.70 27.80
C PHE A 14 -9.43 -1.41 27.94
N LYS A 15 -9.79 -0.57 28.92
CA LYS A 15 -11.17 -0.11 29.14
C LYS A 15 -11.56 1.01 28.17
N GLY A 16 -11.65 0.69 26.88
CA GLY A 16 -12.04 1.68 25.87
C GLY A 16 -11.90 1.19 24.43
N ARG A 17 -11.82 2.13 23.49
CA ARG A 17 -11.51 1.84 22.09
C ARG A 17 -10.01 1.94 21.89
N LEU A 18 -9.40 0.89 21.38
CA LEU A 18 -8.00 0.87 20.96
C LEU A 18 -7.92 0.97 19.43
N ALA A 19 -6.98 1.77 18.94
CA ALA A 19 -6.62 1.82 17.53
C ALA A 19 -5.14 1.46 17.38
N THR A 20 -4.86 0.41 16.61
CA THR A 20 -3.49 -0.07 16.35
C THR A 20 -3.24 -0.08 14.86
N LYS A 21 -2.09 0.47 14.45
CA LYS A 21 -1.61 0.40 13.07
C LYS A 21 -0.66 -0.78 12.92
N ILE A 22 -0.90 -1.62 11.93
CA ILE A 22 -0.02 -2.72 11.54
C ILE A 22 0.34 -2.51 10.07
N ILE A 23 1.59 -2.82 9.70
CA ILE A 23 2.13 -2.63 8.35
C ILE A 23 2.56 -4.01 7.84
N HIS A 24 2.24 -4.32 6.58
CA HIS A 24 2.62 -5.58 5.92
C HIS A 24 2.20 -6.83 6.71
N ALA A 25 0.94 -6.89 7.16
CA ALA A 25 0.40 -8.02 7.90
C ALA A 25 -0.75 -8.68 7.16
N ASP A 26 -0.74 -10.02 7.13
CA ASP A 26 -1.81 -10.80 6.52
C ASP A 26 -3.10 -10.70 7.33
N LEU A 27 -4.22 -10.63 6.63
CA LEU A 27 -5.54 -10.43 7.23
C LEU A 27 -5.89 -11.58 8.19
N ASP A 28 -5.47 -12.81 7.86
CA ASP A 28 -5.70 -14.00 8.66
C ASP A 28 -4.98 -13.98 10.02
N LEU A 29 -3.93 -13.17 10.18
CA LEU A 29 -3.28 -12.96 11.49
C LEU A 29 -4.23 -12.31 12.51
N LEU A 30 -5.28 -11.64 12.06
CA LEU A 30 -6.27 -10.98 12.92
C LEU A 30 -7.44 -11.89 13.29
N LYS A 31 -7.57 -13.06 12.66
CA LYS A 31 -8.67 -14.00 12.91
C LYS A 31 -8.76 -14.47 14.37
N PRO A 32 -7.65 -14.82 15.06
CA PRO A 32 -7.71 -15.23 16.47
C PRO A 32 -8.32 -14.16 17.38
N LEU A 33 -8.06 -12.87 17.11
CA LEU A 33 -8.63 -11.77 17.90
C LEU A 33 -10.16 -11.77 17.88
N VAL A 34 -10.75 -12.17 16.76
CA VAL A 34 -12.22 -12.23 16.62
C VAL A 34 -12.78 -13.54 17.15
N VAL A 35 -12.16 -14.66 16.78
CA VAL A 35 -12.71 -16.01 17.01
C VAL A 35 -12.39 -16.53 18.41
N GLU A 36 -11.16 -16.35 18.87
CA GLU A 36 -10.67 -16.89 20.15
C GLU A 36 -10.83 -15.87 21.27
N ASP A 37 -10.46 -14.61 21.02
CA ASP A 37 -10.48 -13.56 22.03
C ASP A 37 -11.82 -12.83 22.15
N GLY A 38 -12.74 -13.04 21.21
CA GLY A 38 -14.06 -12.42 21.20
C GLY A 38 -14.03 -10.89 21.05
N ILE A 39 -12.94 -10.32 20.52
CA ILE A 39 -12.77 -8.87 20.41
C ILE A 39 -13.73 -8.34 19.33
N ASN A 40 -14.41 -7.24 19.64
CA ASN A 40 -15.20 -6.51 18.67
C ASN A 40 -14.30 -5.72 17.70
N LEU A 41 -13.58 -6.44 16.85
CA LEU A 41 -12.59 -5.87 15.94
C LEU A 41 -13.27 -5.20 14.74
N LYS A 42 -12.72 -4.03 14.36
CA LYS A 42 -12.99 -3.33 13.10
C LYS A 42 -11.67 -3.16 12.35
N ILE A 43 -11.62 -3.63 11.12
CA ILE A 43 -10.43 -3.68 10.27
C ILE A 43 -10.61 -2.66 9.15
N ILE A 44 -9.75 -1.64 9.16
CA ILE A 44 -9.63 -0.67 8.07
C ILE A 44 -8.39 -1.07 7.28
N HIS A 45 -8.57 -1.66 6.11
CA HIS A 45 -7.48 -2.16 5.29
C HIS A 45 -7.14 -1.10 4.22
N LEU A 46 -6.02 -0.41 4.40
CA LEU A 46 -5.53 0.58 3.44
C LEU A 46 -4.63 -0.10 2.41
N VAL A 47 -5.05 -0.09 1.14
CA VAL A 47 -4.28 -0.62 0.01
C VAL A 47 -3.91 0.51 -0.94
N ARG A 48 -2.71 0.47 -1.49
CA ARG A 48 -2.18 1.47 -2.43
C ARG A 48 -2.07 0.88 -3.82
N ASP A 49 -2.23 1.71 -4.85
CA ASP A 49 -1.92 1.36 -6.24
C ASP A 49 -0.50 0.76 -6.34
N PRO A 50 -0.33 -0.45 -6.91
CA PRO A 50 0.98 -1.09 -7.05
C PRO A 50 1.97 -0.27 -7.89
N ARG A 51 1.50 0.55 -8.84
CA ARG A 51 2.35 1.49 -9.62
C ARG A 51 2.88 2.60 -8.72
N GLY A 52 2.02 3.13 -7.85
CA GLY A 52 2.39 4.12 -6.84
C GLY A 52 3.40 3.57 -5.84
N ALA A 53 3.19 2.33 -5.38
CA ALA A 53 4.11 1.63 -4.48
C ALA A 53 5.48 1.36 -5.13
N ALA A 54 5.49 0.81 -6.35
CA ALA A 54 6.72 0.56 -7.11
C ALA A 54 7.49 1.86 -7.38
N SER A 55 6.81 2.92 -7.83
CA SER A 55 7.43 4.23 -8.02
C SER A 55 8.05 4.78 -6.73
N SER A 56 7.39 4.57 -5.59
CA SER A 56 7.90 4.98 -4.28
C SER A 56 9.17 4.21 -3.91
N ARG A 57 9.17 2.89 -4.10
CA ARG A 57 10.33 2.02 -3.85
C ARG A 57 11.52 2.38 -4.75
N ILE A 58 11.30 2.62 -6.05
CA ILE A 58 12.35 3.09 -6.98
C ILE A 58 12.98 4.40 -6.47
N ASN A 59 12.16 5.35 -6.02
CA ASN A 59 12.64 6.64 -5.54
C ASN A 59 13.43 6.51 -4.23
N TYR A 60 12.98 5.64 -3.31
CA TYR A 60 13.69 5.33 -2.07
C TYR A 60 15.05 4.67 -2.35
N LEU A 61 15.09 3.60 -3.14
CA LEU A 61 16.32 2.87 -3.43
C LEU A 61 17.32 3.70 -4.23
N ASN A 62 16.87 4.54 -5.16
CA ASN A 62 17.76 5.47 -5.87
C ASN A 62 18.33 6.56 -4.94
N GLY A 63 17.56 7.01 -3.94
CA GLY A 63 18.03 8.00 -2.97
C GLY A 63 19.09 7.43 -2.02
N TYR A 64 18.90 6.19 -1.56
CA TYR A 64 19.78 5.55 -0.57
C TYR A 64 20.95 4.77 -1.19
N TYR A 65 20.75 4.13 -2.36
CA TYR A 65 21.74 3.27 -3.01
C TYR A 65 22.01 3.63 -4.50
N PRO A 66 22.27 4.90 -4.84
CA PRO A 66 22.38 5.35 -6.23
C PRO A 66 23.52 4.66 -7.01
N ARG A 67 24.65 4.37 -6.34
CA ARG A 67 25.82 3.72 -6.96
C ARG A 67 25.54 2.27 -7.37
N ASN A 68 24.75 1.54 -6.59
CA ASN A 68 24.42 0.15 -6.87
C ASN A 68 23.46 0.07 -8.07
N ALA A 69 22.45 0.94 -8.09
CA ALA A 69 21.55 1.07 -9.23
C ALA A 69 22.28 1.44 -10.53
N ALA A 70 23.23 2.37 -10.47
CA ALA A 70 24.01 2.77 -11.64
C ALA A 70 24.90 1.63 -12.17
N LYS A 71 25.53 0.85 -11.29
CA LYS A 71 26.35 -0.33 -11.66
C LYS A 71 25.52 -1.46 -12.27
N ALA A 72 24.27 -1.61 -11.83
CA ALA A 72 23.36 -2.64 -12.29
C ALA A 72 22.78 -2.38 -13.69
N ARG A 73 22.47 -1.13 -14.03
CA ARG A 73 21.80 -0.74 -15.29
C ARG A 73 22.41 -1.34 -16.57
N PRO A 74 23.74 -1.40 -16.76
CA PRO A 74 24.35 -1.97 -17.96
C PRO A 74 24.00 -3.44 -18.20
N PHE A 75 23.71 -4.21 -17.15
CA PHE A 75 23.34 -5.63 -17.24
C PHE A 75 21.88 -5.84 -17.67
N PHE A 76 21.08 -4.76 -17.68
CA PHE A 76 19.64 -4.80 -17.95
C PHE A 76 19.23 -3.70 -18.95
N PRO A 77 19.78 -3.68 -20.17
CA PRO A 77 19.59 -2.58 -21.11
C PRO A 77 18.12 -2.39 -21.54
N ASN A 78 17.31 -3.46 -21.47
CA ASN A 78 15.92 -3.49 -21.93
C ASN A 78 14.92 -3.74 -20.79
N LEU A 79 15.35 -3.63 -19.54
CA LEU A 79 14.49 -3.78 -18.37
C LEU A 79 14.67 -2.51 -17.55
N GLY A 80 13.59 -1.75 -17.38
CA GLY A 80 13.60 -0.48 -16.65
C GLY A 80 14.12 -0.61 -15.22
N ARG A 81 14.01 0.42 -14.40
CA ARG A 81 14.70 0.44 -13.08
C ARG A 81 14.26 -0.67 -12.12
N LEU A 82 13.15 -1.35 -12.36
CA LEU A 82 12.65 -2.43 -11.51
C LEU A 82 13.62 -3.61 -11.37
N LYS A 83 14.14 -4.17 -12.48
CA LYS A 83 15.04 -5.33 -12.42
C LYS A 83 16.42 -4.99 -11.81
N PRO A 84 17.12 -3.91 -12.24
CA PRO A 84 18.38 -3.49 -11.61
C PRO A 84 18.28 -3.22 -10.11
N LEU A 85 17.09 -2.82 -9.64
CA LEU A 85 16.80 -2.51 -8.23
C LEU A 85 16.27 -3.71 -7.42
N GLY A 86 16.19 -4.92 -8.01
CA GLY A 86 15.65 -6.09 -7.33
C GLY A 86 14.15 -6.00 -7.02
N LEU A 87 13.40 -5.18 -7.78
CA LEU A 87 11.98 -4.92 -7.58
C LEU A 87 11.08 -5.69 -8.56
N LEU A 88 11.60 -6.43 -9.55
CA LEU A 88 10.74 -7.07 -10.55
C LEU A 88 10.27 -8.46 -10.12
N ASP A 89 11.21 -9.40 -9.99
CA ASP A 89 11.00 -10.84 -9.85
C ASP A 89 12.06 -11.48 -8.93
N ASP A 90 13.34 -11.09 -9.05
CA ASP A 90 14.46 -11.60 -8.23
C ASP A 90 15.41 -10.48 -7.75
N ILE A 91 16.06 -10.68 -6.59
CA ILE A 91 17.14 -9.82 -6.09
C ILE A 91 18.47 -10.35 -6.65
N PRO A 92 19.20 -9.58 -7.47
CA PRO A 92 20.47 -10.04 -8.03
C PRO A 92 21.56 -10.19 -6.96
N GLU A 93 22.48 -11.15 -7.13
CA GLU A 93 23.56 -11.47 -6.19
C GLU A 93 24.46 -10.26 -5.85
N TYR A 94 24.59 -9.27 -6.74
CA TYR A 94 25.34 -8.04 -6.47
C TYR A 94 24.61 -7.06 -5.54
N MET A 95 23.33 -7.28 -5.23
CA MET A 95 22.52 -6.54 -4.26
C MET A 95 22.46 -7.19 -2.87
N LEU A 96 23.16 -8.32 -2.66
CA LEU A 96 23.21 -9.03 -1.36
C LEU A 96 23.54 -8.15 -0.13
N PRO A 97 24.31 -7.04 -0.21
CA PRO A 97 24.47 -6.15 0.94
C PRO A 97 23.18 -5.39 1.36
N ILE A 98 22.08 -5.54 0.61
CA ILE A 98 20.77 -4.90 0.81
C ILE A 98 19.73 -5.91 1.33
N GLU A 99 20.15 -7.08 1.85
CA GLU A 99 19.27 -8.04 2.55
C GLU A 99 18.54 -7.44 3.78
N GLU A 100 18.85 -6.21 4.19
CA GLU A 100 18.09 -5.45 5.19
C GLU A 100 16.75 -4.90 4.69
N ILE A 101 16.28 -5.25 3.47
CA ILE A 101 14.86 -5.06 3.13
C ILE A 101 14.07 -6.17 3.81
N ASN A 102 13.77 -5.97 5.09
CA ASN A 102 12.87 -6.78 5.93
C ASN A 102 11.40 -6.83 5.42
N ASP A 103 11.15 -6.53 4.15
CA ASP A 103 9.81 -6.64 3.56
C ASP A 103 9.59 -8.09 3.13
N ASN A 104 8.49 -8.68 3.59
CA ASN A 104 7.94 -9.89 3.01
C ASN A 104 7.61 -9.60 1.54
N ASN A 105 8.55 -9.93 0.64
CA ASN A 105 8.47 -9.82 -0.81
C ASN A 105 8.62 -8.38 -1.37
N PRO A 106 9.86 -7.86 -1.53
CA PRO A 106 10.13 -6.49 -1.99
C PRO A 106 9.83 -6.25 -3.48
N THR A 107 9.53 -7.31 -4.22
CA THR A 107 9.27 -7.25 -5.66
C THR A 107 7.85 -6.77 -5.96
N VAL A 108 7.62 -6.35 -7.21
CA VAL A 108 6.31 -5.99 -7.75
C VAL A 108 5.43 -7.24 -7.81
N GLN A 109 5.97 -8.36 -8.28
CA GLN A 109 5.28 -9.65 -8.27
C GLN A 109 4.80 -9.99 -6.86
N GLY A 110 5.67 -9.80 -5.88
CA GLY A 110 5.41 -10.07 -4.49
C GLY A 110 4.37 -9.20 -3.83
N LEU A 111 4.51 -7.89 -4.02
CA LEU A 111 3.51 -6.92 -3.59
C LEU A 111 2.13 -7.28 -4.15
N CYS A 112 2.06 -7.58 -5.45
CA CYS A 112 0.80 -7.88 -6.10
C CYS A 112 0.24 -9.23 -5.67
N GLN A 113 1.07 -10.24 -5.44
CA GLN A 113 0.65 -11.49 -4.81
C GLN A 113 0.05 -11.24 -3.42
N TRP A 114 0.74 -10.48 -2.57
CA TRP A 114 0.25 -10.15 -1.25
C TRP A 114 -1.10 -9.42 -1.30
N ILE A 115 -1.27 -8.46 -2.23
CA ILE A 115 -2.53 -7.75 -2.42
C ILE A 115 -3.65 -8.70 -2.86
N ARG A 116 -3.40 -9.62 -3.82
CA ARG A 116 -4.41 -10.61 -4.27
C ARG A 116 -4.93 -11.46 -3.12
N GLU A 117 -4.01 -11.94 -2.28
CA GLU A 117 -4.33 -12.90 -1.23
C GLU A 117 -5.05 -12.21 -0.06
N ASN A 118 -4.60 -11.01 0.32
CA ASN A 118 -5.08 -10.30 1.51
C ASN A 118 -6.20 -9.29 1.27
N THR A 119 -6.46 -8.86 0.05
CA THR A 119 -7.49 -7.87 -0.24
C THR A 119 -8.80 -8.56 -0.62
N LYS A 120 -9.89 -8.14 0.04
CA LYS A 120 -11.26 -8.53 -0.30
C LYS A 120 -12.07 -7.29 -0.66
N ARG A 121 -12.93 -7.37 -1.68
CA ARG A 121 -13.93 -6.36 -2.00
C ARG A 121 -15.26 -6.61 -1.29
N SER A 122 -16.10 -5.60 -1.24
CA SER A 122 -17.47 -5.71 -0.69
C SER A 122 -18.35 -6.70 -1.43
N SER A 123 -18.06 -6.94 -2.73
CA SER A 123 -18.72 -7.95 -3.55
C SER A 123 -18.28 -9.38 -3.26
N ASP A 124 -17.14 -9.56 -2.59
CA ASP A 124 -16.55 -10.87 -2.41
C ASP A 124 -17.23 -11.60 -1.25
N PRO A 125 -17.35 -12.94 -1.32
CA PRO A 125 -17.85 -13.72 -0.20
C PRO A 125 -16.85 -13.61 0.97
N LEU A 126 -17.23 -12.84 2.00
CA LEU A 126 -16.40 -12.68 3.19
C LEU A 126 -16.62 -13.85 4.16
N PRO A 127 -15.55 -14.40 4.76
CA PRO A 127 -15.69 -15.42 5.80
C PRO A 127 -16.47 -14.87 7.01
N PRO A 128 -17.20 -15.71 7.77
CA PRO A 128 -18.09 -15.26 8.85
C PRO A 128 -17.43 -14.33 9.87
N TRP A 129 -16.16 -14.59 10.22
CA TRP A 129 -15.42 -13.78 11.16
C TRP A 129 -15.14 -12.34 10.67
N LEU A 130 -15.18 -12.11 9.35
CA LEU A 130 -14.84 -10.83 8.71
C LEU A 130 -16.08 -10.01 8.33
N GLN A 131 -17.24 -10.65 8.24
CA GLN A 131 -18.51 -10.01 7.86
C GLN A 131 -18.85 -8.86 8.81
N GLY A 132 -19.09 -7.66 8.25
CA GLY A 132 -19.36 -6.44 9.02
C GLY A 132 -18.19 -5.89 9.84
N ARG A 133 -17.00 -6.51 9.74
CA ARG A 133 -15.77 -6.12 10.46
C ARG A 133 -14.67 -5.59 9.56
N TYR A 134 -14.86 -5.58 8.24
CA TYR A 134 -13.84 -5.18 7.28
C TYR A 134 -14.29 -4.03 6.39
N HIS A 135 -13.39 -3.06 6.21
CA HIS A 135 -13.56 -1.93 5.32
C HIS A 135 -12.26 -1.70 4.52
N LEU A 136 -12.34 -1.89 3.21
CA LEU A 136 -11.25 -1.59 2.29
C LEU A 136 -11.20 -0.08 2.00
N VAL A 137 -10.01 0.50 2.09
CA VAL A 137 -9.72 1.89 1.73
C VAL A 137 -8.62 1.88 0.68
N ILE A 138 -8.88 2.52 -0.45
CA ILE A 138 -7.86 2.74 -1.48
C ILE A 138 -7.17 4.07 -1.19
N TYR A 139 -5.84 4.05 -1.08
CA TYR A 139 -5.05 5.22 -0.75
C TYR A 139 -5.31 6.39 -1.70
N GLU A 140 -5.40 6.11 -3.00
CA GLU A 140 -5.66 7.11 -4.04
C GLU A 140 -7.03 7.79 -3.88
N ASP A 141 -8.07 7.04 -3.48
CA ASP A 141 -9.40 7.59 -3.20
C ASP A 141 -9.38 8.49 -1.96
N PHE A 142 -8.69 8.05 -0.91
CA PHE A 142 -8.51 8.85 0.30
C PHE A 142 -7.71 10.13 0.01
N ALA A 143 -6.67 10.04 -0.82
CA ALA A 143 -5.87 11.19 -1.22
C ALA A 143 -6.67 12.18 -2.10
N LYS A 144 -7.61 11.69 -2.92
CA LYS A 144 -8.45 12.50 -3.79
C LYS A 144 -9.62 13.16 -3.03
N ALA A 145 -10.29 12.42 -2.16
CA ALA A 145 -11.51 12.85 -1.49
C ALA A 145 -11.46 12.54 0.03
N PRO A 146 -10.54 13.18 0.76
CA PRO A 146 -10.20 12.80 2.14
C PRO A 146 -11.38 12.95 3.11
N LEU A 147 -12.23 13.97 2.95
CA LEU A 147 -13.42 14.16 3.79
C LEU A 147 -14.50 13.11 3.53
N THR A 148 -14.67 12.70 2.27
CA THR A 148 -15.63 11.66 1.88
C THR A 148 -15.20 10.31 2.42
N GLU A 149 -13.93 9.93 2.24
CA GLU A 149 -13.41 8.66 2.74
C GLU A 149 -13.32 8.64 4.27
N ALA A 150 -12.96 9.75 4.92
CA ALA A 150 -13.03 9.86 6.38
C ALA A 150 -14.45 9.64 6.89
N ASN A 151 -15.46 10.20 6.23
CA ASN A 151 -16.86 10.00 6.61
C ASN A 151 -17.29 8.53 6.51
N LYS A 152 -16.86 7.82 5.44
CA LYS A 152 -17.11 6.37 5.29
C LYS A 152 -16.48 5.57 6.42
N ILE A 153 -15.21 5.85 6.76
CA ILE A 153 -14.51 5.17 7.86
C ILE A 153 -15.22 5.40 9.19
N TYR A 154 -15.60 6.64 9.49
CA TYR A 154 -16.28 7.01 10.73
C TYR A 154 -17.66 6.34 10.86
N ASN A 155 -18.42 6.30 9.77
CA ASN A 155 -19.68 5.55 9.71
C ASN A 155 -19.47 4.05 9.94
N PHE A 156 -18.44 3.46 9.34
CA PHE A 156 -18.11 2.04 9.50
C PHE A 156 -17.77 1.63 10.93
N ILE A 157 -17.03 2.49 11.66
CA ILE A 157 -16.71 2.25 13.08
C ILE A 157 -17.84 2.70 14.04
N GLY A 158 -18.93 3.25 13.51
CA GLY A 158 -20.08 3.70 14.30
C GLY A 158 -19.79 4.94 15.15
N MET A 159 -18.97 5.88 14.65
CA MET A 159 -18.62 7.11 15.35
C MET A 159 -18.92 8.35 14.50
N PRO A 160 -19.40 9.45 15.10
CA PRO A 160 -19.62 10.69 14.37
C PRO A 160 -18.29 11.36 14.01
N LEU A 161 -18.17 11.83 12.77
CA LEU A 161 -17.03 12.64 12.33
C LEU A 161 -17.12 14.05 12.90
N LYS A 162 -16.30 14.35 13.91
CA LYS A 162 -16.28 15.65 14.61
C LYS A 162 -15.88 16.82 13.70
N PRO A 163 -16.47 18.02 13.87
CA PRO A 163 -16.15 19.20 13.05
C PRO A 163 -14.67 19.59 13.07
N GLU A 164 -13.99 19.45 14.20
CA GLU A 164 -12.56 19.76 14.36
C GLU A 164 -11.71 18.85 13.47
N LEU A 165 -12.11 17.58 13.36
CA LEU A 165 -11.41 16.62 12.53
C LEU A 165 -11.64 16.90 11.04
N LYS A 166 -12.82 17.39 10.65
CA LYS A 166 -13.05 17.85 9.27
C LYS A 166 -12.09 18.98 8.90
N LYS A 167 -11.88 19.95 9.81
CA LYS A 167 -10.90 21.04 9.62
C LYS A 167 -9.48 20.52 9.51
N PHE A 168 -9.10 19.57 10.36
CA PHE A 168 -7.77 18.94 10.32
C PHE A 168 -7.52 18.20 9.00
N VAL A 169 -8.46 17.35 8.58
CA VAL A 169 -8.39 16.60 7.31
C VAL A 169 -8.29 17.56 6.13
N HIS A 170 -9.07 18.64 6.12
CA HIS A 170 -8.99 19.68 5.10
C HIS A 170 -7.64 20.42 5.09
N GLY A 171 -7.06 20.67 6.28
CA GLY A 171 -5.76 21.34 6.43
C GLY A 171 -4.58 20.49 5.95
N MET A 172 -4.62 19.18 6.15
CA MET A 172 -3.56 18.25 5.73
C MET A 172 -3.44 18.12 4.20
N THR A 173 -4.50 18.39 3.44
CA THR A 173 -4.50 18.20 1.98
C THR A 173 -4.15 19.45 1.18
N HIS A 174 -4.05 20.60 1.85
CA HIS A 174 -3.74 21.90 1.23
C HIS A 174 -2.42 22.50 1.73
N SER A 175 -1.60 21.72 2.43
CA SER A 175 -0.31 22.20 2.90
C SER A 175 0.65 22.42 1.73
N ASN A 176 0.84 23.67 1.34
CA ASN A 176 1.83 24.14 0.35
C ASN A 176 3.23 24.20 0.98
N SER A 177 3.69 23.15 1.64
CA SER A 177 5.08 23.14 2.08
C SER A 177 6.01 22.87 0.91
N SER A 178 7.12 23.60 0.86
CA SER A 178 8.22 23.40 -0.09
C SER A 178 9.16 22.27 0.33
N ASP A 179 8.80 21.48 1.35
CA ASP A 179 9.65 20.41 1.86
C ASP A 179 9.68 19.24 0.87
N THR A 180 10.85 19.10 0.23
CA THR A 180 11.13 18.09 -0.79
C THR A 180 11.59 16.75 -0.18
N SER A 181 11.77 16.67 1.15
CA SER A 181 12.26 15.46 1.82
C SER A 181 11.33 14.26 1.59
N LEU A 182 11.88 13.04 1.47
CA LEU A 182 11.11 11.85 1.11
C LEU A 182 9.96 11.54 2.09
N PHE A 183 10.16 11.82 3.37
CA PHE A 183 9.23 11.49 4.45
C PHE A 183 8.43 12.70 4.99
N SER A 184 8.45 13.83 4.28
CA SER A 184 7.66 15.00 4.69
C SER A 184 6.17 14.68 4.82
N THR A 185 5.56 15.14 5.90
CA THR A 185 4.13 14.98 6.21
C THR A 185 3.25 16.09 5.64
N SER A 186 3.85 17.09 4.98
CA SER A 186 3.21 18.34 4.57
C SER A 186 3.21 18.49 3.06
N LYS A 187 2.50 17.59 2.35
CA LYS A 187 2.44 17.58 0.88
C LYS A 187 1.01 17.44 0.40
N ASP A 188 0.75 17.96 -0.81
CA ASP A 188 -0.47 17.68 -1.55
C ASP A 188 -0.60 16.16 -1.78
N ALA A 189 -1.52 15.54 -1.05
CA ALA A 189 -1.70 14.09 -1.02
C ALA A 189 -2.13 13.56 -2.39
N HIS A 190 -2.98 14.31 -3.11
CA HIS A 190 -3.47 13.91 -4.44
C HIS A 190 -2.36 13.92 -5.49
N LYS A 191 -1.53 14.97 -5.51
CA LYS A 191 -0.34 15.01 -6.39
C LYS A 191 0.68 13.94 -6.03
N THR A 192 0.87 13.69 -4.74
CA THR A 192 1.81 12.67 -4.25
C THR A 192 1.36 11.26 -4.64
N ALA A 193 0.06 10.97 -4.52
CA ALA A 193 -0.52 9.70 -4.93
C ALA A 193 -0.31 9.43 -6.43
N ASN A 194 -0.52 10.45 -7.27
CA ASN A 194 -0.41 10.33 -8.73
C ASN A 194 0.99 10.63 -9.29
N LYS A 195 2.01 10.79 -8.45
CA LYS A 195 3.38 11.12 -8.87
C LYS A 195 3.97 10.08 -9.83
N TRP A 196 3.58 8.82 -9.66
CA TRP A 196 4.05 7.70 -10.51
C TRP A 196 3.74 7.93 -11.99
N MET A 197 2.64 8.62 -12.33
CA MET A 197 2.23 8.87 -13.71
C MET A 197 3.26 9.66 -14.52
N LYS A 198 4.08 10.48 -13.85
CA LYS A 198 5.16 11.26 -14.46
C LYS A 198 6.54 10.63 -14.28
N TYR A 199 6.69 9.77 -13.28
CA TYR A 199 7.98 9.24 -12.85
C TYR A 199 8.30 7.88 -13.45
N LEU A 200 7.30 7.03 -13.66
CA LEU A 200 7.46 5.74 -14.31
C LEU A 200 7.56 5.92 -15.83
N THR A 201 8.50 5.20 -16.43
CA THR A 201 8.60 5.06 -17.87
C THR A 201 7.50 4.13 -18.39
N VAL A 202 7.18 4.22 -19.69
CA VAL A 202 6.24 3.30 -20.34
C VAL A 202 6.64 1.85 -20.08
N MET A 203 7.92 1.51 -20.23
CA MET A 203 8.46 0.17 -20.00
C MET A 203 8.20 -0.34 -18.57
N GLU A 204 8.45 0.48 -17.55
CA GLU A 204 8.21 0.10 -16.15
C GLU A 204 6.73 -0.06 -15.85
N GLU A 205 5.89 0.81 -16.42
CA GLU A 205 4.44 0.65 -16.33
C GLU A 205 4.00 -0.65 -17.00
N ARG A 206 4.52 -1.01 -18.18
CA ARG A 206 4.25 -2.31 -18.84
C ARG A 206 4.63 -3.48 -17.93
N GLN A 207 5.81 -3.41 -17.32
CA GLN A 207 6.30 -4.45 -16.40
C GLN A 207 5.41 -4.61 -15.19
N ILE A 208 4.96 -3.51 -14.57
CA ILE A 208 4.03 -3.56 -13.43
C ILE A 208 2.66 -4.09 -13.85
N LEU A 209 2.13 -3.62 -14.99
CA LEU A 209 0.86 -4.10 -15.51
C LEU A 209 0.88 -5.60 -15.78
N LYS A 210 2.00 -6.14 -16.29
CA LYS A 210 2.15 -7.58 -16.53
C LYS A 210 1.96 -8.41 -15.26
N GLU A 211 2.49 -7.96 -14.12
CA GLU A 211 2.45 -8.69 -12.84
C GLU A 211 1.19 -8.42 -12.00
N CYS A 212 0.54 -7.27 -12.22
CA CYS A 212 -0.48 -6.71 -11.33
C CYS A 212 -1.80 -6.38 -12.02
N LEU A 213 -2.05 -6.85 -13.24
CA LEU A 213 -3.26 -6.53 -14.00
C LEU A 213 -4.53 -6.85 -13.21
N ASP A 214 -4.58 -8.06 -12.66
CA ASP A 214 -5.67 -8.59 -11.84
C ASP A 214 -5.83 -7.80 -10.54
N VAL A 215 -4.73 -7.42 -9.89
CA VAL A 215 -4.73 -6.57 -8.70
C VAL A 215 -5.28 -5.18 -9.01
N LEU A 216 -4.88 -4.58 -10.13
CA LEU A 216 -5.39 -3.27 -10.52
C LEU A 216 -6.89 -3.31 -10.77
N GLN A 217 -7.38 -4.37 -11.42
CA GLN A 217 -8.82 -4.60 -11.60
C GLN A 217 -9.52 -4.88 -10.26
N LEU A 218 -8.89 -5.60 -9.32
CA LEU A 218 -9.37 -5.84 -7.95
C LEU A 218 -9.51 -4.53 -7.16
N LEU A 219 -8.62 -3.58 -7.39
CA LEU A 219 -8.69 -2.24 -6.80
C LEU A 219 -9.61 -1.29 -7.60
N GLY A 220 -10.22 -1.74 -8.70
CA GLY A 220 -11.18 -0.94 -9.48
C GLY A 220 -10.53 0.05 -10.44
N TYR A 221 -9.24 -0.10 -10.73
CA TYR A 221 -8.59 0.65 -11.80
C TYR A 221 -8.91 0.05 -13.17
N GLU A 222 -8.95 0.91 -14.19
CA GLU A 222 -9.06 0.52 -15.60
C GLU A 222 -7.70 0.75 -16.30
N PRO A 223 -6.76 -0.21 -16.19
CA PRO A 223 -5.48 -0.08 -16.86
C PRO A 223 -5.64 -0.14 -18.38
N ASN A 224 -4.89 0.72 -19.09
CA ASN A 224 -4.93 0.75 -20.54
C ASN A 224 -4.19 -0.46 -21.13
N TYR A 225 -4.93 -1.38 -21.74
CA TYR A 225 -4.40 -2.60 -22.36
C TYR A 225 -3.44 -2.34 -23.53
N THR A 226 -3.51 -1.17 -24.19
CA THR A 226 -2.56 -0.83 -25.26
C THR A 226 -1.14 -0.59 -24.73
N LYS A 227 -0.98 -0.35 -23.43
CA LYS A 227 0.33 -0.33 -22.77
C LYS A 227 0.84 -1.74 -22.43
N ILE A 228 0.04 -2.80 -22.56
CA ILE A 228 0.43 -4.17 -22.18
C ILE A 228 1.02 -4.94 -23.37
N LEU A 229 0.60 -4.61 -24.59
CA LEU A 229 1.10 -5.27 -25.80
C LEU A 229 2.53 -4.80 -26.12
N PRO A 230 3.42 -5.71 -26.57
CA PRO A 230 4.70 -5.30 -27.14
C PRO A 230 4.42 -4.41 -28.36
N GLU A 231 5.22 -3.36 -28.53
CA GLU A 231 5.32 -2.70 -29.83
C GLU A 231 5.74 -3.78 -30.84
N SER A 232 4.88 -4.00 -31.83
CA SER A 232 5.07 -4.91 -32.96
C SER A 232 6.31 -4.55 -33.77
#